data_AF-A0A0A2MJJ1-F1
#
_entry.id   AF-A0A0A2MJJ1-F1
#
_cell.length_a   1.000
_cell.length_b   1.000
_cell.length_c   1.000
_cell.angle_alpha   90.00
_cell.angle_beta   90.00
_cell.angle_gamma   90.00
#
_symmetry.space_group_name_H-M   'P 1'
#
loop_
_entity.id
_entity.type
_entity.pdbx_description
1 polymer ?
#
loop_
_entity_poly.entity_id
_entity_poly.type
_entity_poly.pdbx_seq_one_letter_code
_entity_poly.pdbx_strand_id
1 'polypeptide(L)'
;MRNKQHITKEIVQLSAIKAAYNYFLASERSMFEVENTTQVQQNLKVVNQSLKALYAEYKMVIGCRLTVDSNVQQPSIINQQLNHSAIIHFNADRRFTITE
;
A
#
# COMPACT_ATOMS: atom_id res chain seq x y z
N MET A 1 3.45 6.00 -21.40
CA MET A 1 2.99 5.20 -20.24
C MET A 1 4.19 4.94 -19.33
N ARG A 2 4.11 5.23 -18.03
CA ARG A 2 5.25 4.96 -17.11
C ARG A 2 5.47 3.46 -16.97
N ASN A 3 6.74 3.09 -16.75
CA ASN A 3 7.14 1.71 -16.52
C ASN A 3 6.57 1.20 -15.17
N LYS A 4 6.03 -0.02 -15.16
CA LYS A 4 5.48 -0.71 -13.97
C LYS A 4 6.45 -0.67 -12.78
N GLN A 5 7.74 -0.88 -13.01
CA GLN A 5 8.75 -0.88 -11.96
C GLN A 5 8.91 0.50 -11.32
N HIS A 6 8.83 1.57 -12.12
CA HIS A 6 8.87 2.94 -11.63
C HIS A 6 7.65 3.26 -10.76
N ILE A 7 6.44 2.92 -11.22
CA ILE A 7 5.20 3.12 -10.45
C ILE A 7 5.26 2.36 -9.12
N THR A 8 5.74 1.12 -9.14
CA THR A 8 5.88 0.30 -7.93
C THR A 8 6.87 0.92 -6.94
N LYS A 9 8.02 1.41 -7.43
CA LYS A 9 9.02 2.10 -6.61
C LYS A 9 8.45 3.37 -5.97
N GLU A 10 7.74 4.19 -6.75
CA GLU A 10 7.09 5.41 -6.25
C GLU A 10 6.03 5.09 -5.17
N ILE A 11 5.23 4.04 -5.36
CA ILE A 11 4.25 3.58 -4.36
C ILE A 11 4.94 3.20 -3.05
N VAL A 12 6.04 2.44 -3.11
CA VAL A 12 6.80 2.03 -1.92
C VAL A 12 7.36 3.26 -1.20
N GLN A 13 7.96 4.21 -1.93
CA GLN A 13 8.51 5.44 -1.35
C GLN A 13 7.44 6.29 -0.68
N LEU A 14 6.32 6.54 -1.35
CA LEU A 14 5.23 7.33 -0.77
C LEU A 14 4.56 6.63 0.41
N SER A 15 4.51 5.30 0.40
CA SER A 15 4.00 4.52 1.55
C SER A 15 4.90 4.66 2.77
N ALA A 16 6.23 4.68 2.58
CA ALA A 16 7.18 4.92 3.66
C ALA A 16 7.06 6.35 4.21
N ILE A 17 6.92 7.36 3.34
CA ILE A 17 6.68 8.75 3.76
C ILE A 17 5.38 8.88 4.55
N LYS A 18 4.30 8.24 4.08
CA LYS A 18 3.02 8.20 4.80
C LYS A 18 3.17 7.58 6.20
N ALA A 19 3.93 6.49 6.32
CA ALA A 19 4.18 5.86 7.62
C ALA A 19 4.96 6.78 8.56
N ALA A 20 5.99 7.47 8.06
CA ALA A 20 6.77 8.44 8.85
C ALA A 20 5.91 9.62 9.33
N TYR A 21 5.04 10.16 8.47
CA TYR A 21 4.09 11.19 8.87
C TYR A 21 3.11 10.72 9.93
N ASN A 22 2.54 9.52 9.77
CA ASN A 22 1.65 8.95 10.79
C ASN A 22 2.37 8.72 12.13
N TYR A 23 3.63 8.27 12.09
CA TYR A 23 4.44 8.11 13.29
C TYR A 23 4.67 9.45 14.00
N PHE A 24 5.03 10.50 13.25
CA PHE A 24 5.17 11.84 13.81
C PHE A 24 3.84 12.33 14.43
N LEU A 25 2.73 12.21 13.72
CA LEU A 25 1.40 12.65 14.19
C LEU A 25 0.89 11.87 15.40
N ALA A 26 1.39 10.65 15.63
CA ALA A 26 1.08 9.87 16.83
C ALA A 26 2.01 10.19 18.01
N SER A 27 3.08 10.96 17.79
CA SER A 27 4.04 11.30 18.84
C SER A 27 3.59 12.51 19.67
N GLU A 28 4.01 12.57 20.93
CA GLU A 28 3.76 13.72 21.82
C GLU A 28 4.29 15.04 21.23
N ARG A 29 5.39 14.98 20.47
CA ARG A 29 5.99 16.13 19.80
C ARG A 29 5.00 16.87 18.89
N SER A 30 4.10 16.13 18.24
CA SER A 30 3.08 16.71 17.37
C SER A 30 2.06 17.57 18.11
N MET A 31 1.89 17.37 19.42
CA MET A 31 0.98 18.16 20.25
C MET A 31 1.51 19.58 20.51
N PHE A 32 2.84 19.75 20.49
CA PHE A 32 3.49 21.03 20.78
C PHE A 32 3.93 21.76 19.50
N GLU A 33 4.30 21.04 18.44
CA GLU A 33 4.72 21.63 17.17
C GLU A 33 3.54 21.89 16.21
N VAL A 34 2.66 22.83 16.58
CA VAL A 34 1.39 23.09 15.86
C VAL A 34 1.59 23.38 14.36
N GLU A 35 2.59 24.20 14.01
CA GLU A 35 2.89 24.53 12.61
C GLU A 35 3.34 23.31 11.81
N ASN A 36 4.27 22.54 12.38
CA ASN A 36 4.81 21.33 11.75
C ASN A 36 3.70 20.28 11.60
N THR A 37 2.90 20.06 12.65
CA THR A 37 1.75 19.15 12.62
C THR A 37 0.74 19.54 11.55
N THR A 38 0.43 20.83 11.42
CA THR A 38 -0.47 21.32 10.37
C THR A 38 0.10 21.04 8.97
N GLN A 39 1.39 21.30 8.78
CA GLN A 39 2.06 21.05 7.50
C GLN A 39 2.10 19.55 7.18
N VAL A 40 2.43 18.70 8.15
CA VAL A 40 2.44 17.23 7.98
C VAL A 40 1.04 16.72 7.63
N GLN A 41 -0.02 17.22 8.28
CA GLN A 41 -1.39 16.85 7.94
C GLN A 41 -1.78 17.26 6.52
N GLN A 42 -1.37 18.46 6.06
CA GLN A 42 -1.60 18.89 4.68
C GLN A 42 -0.83 18.01 3.68
N ASN A 43 0.45 17.76 3.93
CA ASN A 43 1.29 16.90 3.11
C ASN A 43 0.75 15.47 3.05
N LEU A 44 0.21 14.94 4.15
CA LEU A 44 -0.41 13.62 4.20
C LEU A 44 -1.63 13.52 3.27
N LYS A 45 -2.42 14.59 3.10
CA LYS A 45 -3.52 14.63 2.12
C LYS A 45 -2.99 14.50 0.70
N VAL A 46 -1.93 15.24 0.37
CA VAL A 46 -1.28 15.16 -0.96
C VAL A 46 -0.73 13.76 -1.20
N VAL A 47 0.01 13.19 -0.25
CA VAL A 47 0.56 11.82 -0.36
C VAL A 47 -0.55 10.80 -0.58
N ASN A 48 -1.66 10.88 0.14
CA ASN A 48 -2.80 9.99 -0.05
C ASN A 48 -3.44 10.13 -1.45
N GLN A 49 -3.58 11.36 -1.96
CA GLN A 49 -4.07 11.61 -3.31
C GLN A 49 -3.12 11.03 -4.36
N SER A 50 -1.81 11.28 -4.23
CA SER A 50 -0.78 10.75 -5.12
C SER A 50 -0.75 9.22 -5.11
N LEU A 51 -0.82 8.59 -3.94
CA LEU A 51 -0.91 7.13 -3.82
C LEU A 51 -2.15 6.60 -4.52
N LYS A 52 -3.32 7.23 -4.33
CA LYS A 52 -4.55 6.83 -5.00
C LYS A 52 -4.42 6.89 -6.54
N ALA A 53 -3.79 7.95 -7.05
CA ALA A 53 -3.51 8.10 -8.47
C ALA A 53 -2.54 7.04 -9.00
N LEU A 54 -1.44 6.77 -8.28
CA LEU A 54 -0.46 5.74 -8.66
C LEU A 54 -1.05 4.33 -8.63
N TYR A 55 -1.90 4.00 -7.66
CA TYR A 55 -2.60 2.71 -7.64
C TYR A 55 -3.59 2.58 -8.79
N ALA A 56 -4.25 3.67 -9.20
CA ALA A 56 -5.10 3.68 -10.39
C ALA A 56 -4.27 3.48 -11.67
N GLU A 57 -3.15 4.19 -11.80
CA GLU A 57 -2.21 4.04 -12.92
C GLU A 57 -1.64 2.62 -12.99
N TYR A 58 -1.23 2.05 -11.86
CA TYR A 58 -0.74 0.68 -11.76
C TYR A 58 -1.79 -0.35 -12.23
N LYS A 59 -3.06 -0.16 -11.84
CA LYS A 59 -4.17 -1.00 -12.30
C LYS A 59 -4.37 -0.90 -13.81
N MET A 60 -4.26 0.28 -14.39
CA MET A 60 -4.34 0.44 -15.85
C MET A 60 -3.17 -0.25 -16.56
N VAL A 61 -1.94 -0.12 -16.05
CA VAL A 61 -0.75 -0.79 -16.64
C VAL A 61 -0.86 -2.32 -16.58
N ILE A 62 -1.46 -2.87 -15.51
CA ILE A 62 -1.73 -4.31 -15.42
C ILE A 62 -2.92 -4.72 -16.28
N GLY A 63 -4.01 -3.96 -16.27
CA GLY A 63 -5.24 -4.24 -17.02
C GLY A 63 -5.04 -4.15 -18.53
N CYS A 64 -4.25 -3.20 -19.03
CA CYS A 64 -3.90 -3.08 -20.45
C CYS A 64 -3.01 -4.23 -20.96
N ARG A 65 -2.44 -5.06 -20.08
CA ARG A 65 -1.72 -6.28 -20.48
C ARG A 65 -2.65 -7.48 -20.73
N LEU A 66 -3.94 -7.37 -20.41
CA LEU A 66 -4.94 -8.44 -20.59
C LEU A 66 -5.80 -8.28 -21.85
N THR A 67 -5.53 -7.28 -22.70
CA THR A 67 -6.30 -7.01 -23.93
C THR A 67 -5.47 -7.21 -25.20
N VAL A 68 -4.54 -8.17 -25.17
CA VAL A 68 -3.95 -8.77 -26.36
C VAL A 68 -4.19 -10.27 -26.19
N ASP A 69 -4.86 -10.87 -27.16
CA ASP A 69 -5.40 -12.23 -27.19
C ASP A 69 -6.75 -12.44 -26.47
N SER A 70 -7.79 -11.94 -27.15
CA SER A 70 -9.17 -12.41 -27.03
C SER A 70 -9.27 -13.90 -27.36
N ASN A 71 -8.84 -14.79 -26.47
CA ASN A 71 -9.30 -16.20 -26.44
C ASN A 71 -8.82 -16.99 -25.21
N VAL A 72 -8.98 -16.48 -23.99
CA VAL A 72 -8.94 -17.37 -22.80
C VAL A 72 -9.96 -16.91 -21.77
N GLN A 73 -10.76 -17.89 -21.34
CA GLN A 73 -11.83 -17.82 -20.36
C GLN A 73 -11.48 -16.96 -19.12
N GLN A 74 -12.45 -16.13 -18.71
CA GLN A 74 -12.47 -15.55 -17.37
C GLN A 74 -12.40 -16.66 -16.31
N PRO A 75 -11.64 -16.47 -15.22
CA PRO A 75 -12.03 -16.99 -13.93
C PRO A 75 -12.43 -15.86 -12.99
N SER A 76 -13.60 -16.06 -12.42
CA SER A 76 -14.20 -15.40 -11.28
C SER A 76 -13.23 -14.95 -10.19
N ILE A 77 -13.49 -13.74 -9.69
CA ILE A 77 -13.12 -13.16 -8.38
C ILE A 77 -12.53 -14.17 -7.38
N ILE A 78 -11.20 -14.12 -7.16
CA ILE A 78 -10.53 -14.79 -6.02
C ILE A 78 -9.77 -13.71 -5.24
N ASN A 79 -10.50 -12.93 -4.43
CA ASN A 79 -9.89 -12.01 -3.45
C ASN A 79 -10.02 -12.52 -2.00
N GLN A 80 -10.49 -13.74 -1.79
CA GLN A 80 -10.62 -14.33 -0.45
C GLN A 80 -9.46 -15.29 -0.07
N GLN A 81 -8.69 -15.82 -1.03
CA GLN A 81 -7.62 -16.79 -0.72
C GLN A 81 -6.29 -16.16 -0.29
N LEU A 82 -5.98 -14.92 -0.70
CA LEU A 82 -4.69 -14.30 -0.36
C LEU A 82 -4.56 -13.94 1.13
N ASN A 83 -5.67 -13.66 1.81
CA ASN A 83 -5.63 -13.39 3.25
C ASN A 83 -5.59 -14.68 4.09
N HIS A 84 -5.91 -15.84 3.51
CA HIS A 84 -5.88 -17.11 4.23
C HIS A 84 -4.47 -17.73 4.26
N SER A 85 -3.68 -17.57 3.19
CA SER A 85 -2.32 -18.12 3.15
C SER A 85 -1.37 -17.45 4.14
N ALA A 86 -1.45 -16.12 4.28
CA ALA A 86 -0.61 -15.38 5.22
C ALA A 86 -0.85 -15.80 6.69
N ILE A 87 -2.11 -16.08 7.06
CA ILE A 87 -2.47 -16.53 8.41
C ILE A 87 -2.01 -17.97 8.67
N ILE A 88 -2.13 -18.87 7.68
CA ILE A 88 -1.68 -20.26 7.82
C ILE A 88 -0.16 -20.35 7.98
N HIS A 89 0.60 -19.56 7.22
CA HIS A 89 2.06 -19.53 7.34
C HIS A 89 2.53 -18.91 8.67
N PHE A 90 1.79 -17.96 9.23
CA PHE A 90 2.07 -17.40 10.55
C PHE A 90 1.83 -18.40 11.69
N ASN A 91 0.76 -19.20 11.62
CA ASN A 91 0.43 -20.21 12.64
C ASN A 91 1.29 -21.50 12.55
N ALA A 92 1.94 -21.75 11.41
CA ALA A 92 2.86 -22.87 11.23
C ALA A 92 4.27 -22.59 11.80
N ASP A 93 4.59 -21.33 12.08
CA ASP A 93 5.90 -20.92 12.59
C ASP A 93 5.94 -21.10 14.12
N ARG A 94 6.48 -22.24 14.57
CA ARG A 94 6.61 -22.61 16.00
C ARG A 94 7.61 -21.76 16.79
N ARG A 95 8.15 -20.67 16.23
CA ARG A 95 9.09 -19.77 16.92
C ARG A 95 8.41 -18.80 17.89
N PHE A 96 7.10 -18.61 17.79
CA PHE A 96 6.31 -17.82 18.72
C PHE A 96 5.36 -18.72 19.50
N THR A 97 5.93 -19.59 20.35
CA THR A 97 5.15 -20.24 21.40
C THR A 97 4.85 -19.17 22.44
N ILE A 98 3.61 -18.69 22.50
CA ILE A 98 3.10 -17.94 23.65
C ILE A 98 2.96 -18.98 24.77
N THR A 99 3.95 -19.04 25.65
CA THR A 99 3.79 -19.72 26.95
C THR A 99 2.98 -18.79 27.85
N GLU A 100 1.84 -19.28 28.34
CA GLU A 100 1.13 -18.70 29.50
C GLU A 100 1.96 -18.81 30.78
#